data_AF-A0A661CKX1-F1
#
_entry.id   AF-A0A661CKX1-F1
#
_cell.length_a   1.000
_cell.length_b   1.000
_cell.length_c   1.000
_cell.angle_alpha   90.00
_cell.angle_beta   90.00
_cell.angle_gamma   90.00
#
_symmetry.space_group_name_H-M   'P 1'
#
loop_
_entity.id
_entity.type
_entity.pdbx_description
1 polymer ?
#
loop_
_entity_poly.entity_id
_entity_poly.type
_entity_poly.pdbx_seq_one_letter_code
_entity_poly.pdbx_strand_id
1 'polypeptide(L)' 'MKIRKINLKNYKLFDNLELDFTDENGQTLDTIVLAGVNGSGKT' A
#
# COMPACT_ATOMS: atom_id res chain seq x y z
N MET A 1 -3.57 -14.89 7.21
CA MET A 1 -2.63 -14.41 6.18
C MET A 1 -2.56 -12.89 6.27
N LYS A 2 -1.38 -12.28 6.36
CA LYS A 2 -1.20 -10.82 6.37
C LYS A 2 -0.51 -10.35 5.09
N ILE A 3 -0.87 -9.17 4.58
CA ILE A 3 -0.20 -8.56 3.43
C ILE A 3 0.98 -7.74 3.94
N ARG A 4 2.20 -8.12 3.57
CA ARG A 4 3.41 -7.40 3.98
C ARG A 4 3.71 -6.21 3.08
N LYS A 5 3.61 -6.41 1.77
CA LYS A 5 4.08 -5.46 0.77
C LYS A 5 3.24 -5.55 -0.49
N ILE A 6 3.06 -4.41 -1.16
CA ILE A 6 2.48 -4.32 -2.51
C ILE A 6 3.49 -3.65 -3.42
N ASN A 7 3.66 -4.20 -4.62
CA ASN A 7 4.42 -3.59 -5.71
C ASN A 7 3.51 -3.52 -6.94
N LEU A 8 3.13 -2.30 -7.33
CA LEU A 8 2.39 -2.02 -8.55
C LEU A 8 3.37 -1.42 -9.56
N LYS A 9 3.38 -1.99 -10.77
CA LYS A 9 4.19 -1.49 -11.89
C LYS A 9 3.29 -0.93 -12.96
N ASN A 10 3.38 0.38 -13.20
CA ASN A 10 2.65 1.12 -14.23
C ASN A 10 1.17 0.71 -14.29
N TYR A 11 0.45 0.87 -13.17
CA TYR A 11 -0.92 0.41 -13.01
C TYR A 11 -1.89 1.56 -12.75
N LYS A 12 -2.84 1.75 -13.66
CA LYS A 12 -3.87 2.81 -13.62
C LYS A 12 -3.23 4.20 -13.45
N LEU A 13 -3.51 4.86 -12.32
CA LEU A 13 -3.04 6.20 -11.96
C LEU A 13 -1.61 6.19 -11.41
N PHE A 14 -1.09 5.02 -11.03
CA PHE A 14 0.22 4.90 -10.41
C PHE A 14 1.25 4.46 -11.45
N ASP A 15 2.42 5.10 -11.44
CA ASP A 15 3.63 4.58 -12.09
C ASP A 15 4.14 3.34 -11.30
N ASN A 16 5.39 3.35 -10.87
CA ASN A 16 5.89 2.34 -9.94
C ASN A 16 5.54 2.76 -8.50
N LEU A 17 4.70 1.97 -7.84
CA LEU A 17 4.32 2.18 -6.44
C LEU A 17 4.74 0.98 -5.60
N GLU A 18 5.50 1.27 -4.55
CA GLU A 18 5.86 0.31 -3.52
C GLU A 18 5.30 0.76 -2.17
N LEU A 19 4.50 -0.10 -1.53
CA LEU A 19 3.97 0.11 -0.19
C LEU A 19 4.44 -1.02 0.71
N ASP A 20 5.18 -0.68 1.77
CA ASP A 20 5.58 -1.61 2.83
C ASP A 20 4.71 -1.39 4.06
N PHE A 21 4.10 -2.46 4.56
CA PHE A 21 3.16 -2.42 5.68
C PHE A 21 3.78 -3.00 6.95
N THR A 22 5.06 -2.69 7.18
CA THR A 22 5.77 -3.10 8.38
C THR A 22 6.08 -1.93 9.28
N ASP A 23 6.11 -2.20 10.58
CA ASP A 23 6.64 -1.26 11.56
C ASP A 23 8.17 -1.15 11.48
N GLU A 24 8.75 -0.32 12.36
CA GLU A 24 10.19 -0.12 12.50
C GLU A 24 10.98 -1.40 12.86
N ASN A 25 10.29 -2.42 13.39
CA ASN A 25 10.87 -3.71 13.76
C ASN A 25 10.68 -4.77 12.64
N GLY A 26 10.10 -4.38 11.49
CA GLY A 26 9.82 -5.27 10.38
C GLY A 26 8.61 -6.18 10.58
N GLN A 27 7.79 -5.96 11.61
CA GLN A 27 6.57 -6.73 11.86
C GLN A 27 5.41 -6.21 11.03
N THR A 28 4.62 -7.11 10.44
CA THR A 28 3.48 -6.72 9.60
C THR A 28 2.31 -6.19 10.42
N LEU A 29 1.88 -4.97 10.08
CA LEU A 29 0.79 -4.27 10.73
C LEU A 29 -0.52 -5.07 10.64
N ASP A 30 -1.32 -5.03 11.71
CA ASP A 30 -2.63 -5.67 11.77
C ASP A 30 -3.72 -4.86 11.05
N THR A 31 -3.55 -3.54 10.97
CA THR A 31 -4.52 -2.62 10.37
C THR A 31 -3.79 -1.60 9.50
N ILE A 32 -4.27 -1.44 8.28
CA ILE A 32 -3.75 -0.49 7.29
C ILE A 32 -4.95 0.30 6.77
N VAL A 33 -4.86 1.62 6.77
CA VAL A 33 -5.91 2.51 6.25
C VAL A 33 -5.35 3.30 5.07
N LEU A 34 -5.95 3.14 3.89
CA LEU A 34 -5.66 3.95 2.72
C LEU A 34 -6.65 5.12 2.64
N ALA A 35 -6.18 6.33 2.90
CA ALA A 35 -6.99 7.55 2.90
C ALA A 35 -6.48 8.57 1.88
N GLY A 36 -7.37 9.42 1.36
CA GLY A 36 -7.06 10.40 0.33
C GLY A 36 -8.31 10.86 -0.42
N VAL A 37 -8.17 11.91 -1.25
CA VAL A 37 -9.29 12.49 -2.03
C VAL A 37 -9.91 11.49 -3.02
N ASN A 38 -11.19 11.66 -3.35
CA ASN A 38 -11.85 10.80 -4.34
C ASN A 38 -11.13 10.84 -5.69
N GLY A 39 -11.00 9.68 -6.34
CA GLY A 39 -10.23 9.55 -7.59
C GLY A 39 -8.72 9.32 -7.39
N SER A 40 -8.18 9.36 -6.17
CA SER A 40 -6.75 9.17 -5.90
C SER A 40 -6.23 7.73 -6.02
N GLY A 41 -6.98 6.81 -6.64
CA GLY A 41 -6.54 5.43 -6.84
C GLY A 41 -6.60 4.52 -5.60
N LYS A 42 -7.46 4.83 -4.61
CA LYS A 42 -7.68 3.96 -3.43
C LYS A 42 -8.40 2.63 -3.75
N THR A 43 -8.90 2.45 -4.98
CA THR A 43 -9.67 1.29 -5.46
C THR A 43 -9.06 0.72 -6.75
#